data_AF-A0A1F7YMK2-F1
#
_entry.id   AF-A0A1F7YMK2-F1
#
_cell.length_a   1.000
_cell.length_b   1.000
_cell.length_c   1.000
_cell.angle_alpha   90.00
_cell.angle_beta   90.00
_cell.angle_gamma   90.00
#
_symmetry.space_group_name_H-M   'P 1'
#
loop_
_entity.id
_entity.type
_entity.pdbx_description
1 polymer ?
#
loop_
_entity_poly.entity_id
_entity_poly.type
_entity_poly.pdbx_seq_one_letter_code
_entity_poly.pdbx_strand_id
1 'polypeptide(L)'
;MYNNKHLPNFLPILFIFLIGGYLRFFKLNWGQGYFFHPDEYHIAGAVLRLSLPDKLNPELFSYGSFSIYLIYFTKLALSVITPNFKNLSPFLIGRFYSAFFSSFTIINIYLIGRYVFKSRLTTILSALVVALVPGLIQQAHFATPESTLTFFITLSLYLLLKWLKEKELWIILASATALGFAIGTKVTALTLLPIIVYTPFLASKNLSGNLLKKIKLSFTLLITTCITFFAAFPYSILDYKKLLASMKYEVGVAGGKQIVFYTRQFINTTPLIFQYEHILPYTLGVVLLIFSTLGFLLILFKVVINLYRKKVDHSWSVILSVFLIYFLYNSLLFAKWTRFINPTFPFFVIFAFYAIETFSEYMKNKNSQKFIFFFLSIILLVPTLIWQMMFFSIYKKDDVRITATDWINANIPSNSFILTETGNMLEVPLSGKYQKLPFDFYNSERNPYLFRQLTNSLAESDYFIVQSRRIFMNNQRLPDQFPLTNNFYNLLFSGKLGFSKIKEFNSYPQLVISNKSLVIPDELAEETWSVFDHPVIRIYKKAYAYPANYYEKILSQQIN
;
A
#
# COMPACT_ATOMS: atom_id res chain seq x y z
N MET A 1 11.89 17.55 34.71
CA MET A 1 10.91 18.58 35.12
C MET A 1 9.84 18.70 34.04
N TYR A 2 8.76 17.95 34.20
CA TYR A 2 7.55 18.04 33.37
C TYR A 2 6.52 18.81 34.18
N ASN A 3 6.54 20.12 34.08
CA ASN A 3 5.42 20.94 34.50
C ASN A 3 5.43 22.20 33.65
N ASN A 4 4.54 22.25 32.66
CA ASN A 4 3.75 23.45 32.43
C ASN A 4 2.56 23.12 31.54
N LYS A 5 1.39 23.25 32.15
CA LYS A 5 0.10 23.51 31.52
C LYS A 5 0.28 24.62 30.50
N HIS A 6 0.30 24.24 29.23
CA HIS A 6 0.00 25.16 28.16
C HIS A 6 -0.73 24.34 27.09
N LEU A 7 -2.04 24.61 27.02
CA LEU A 7 -2.95 24.25 25.95
C LEU A 7 -2.87 25.18 24.70
N PRO A 8 -1.79 25.92 24.32
CA PRO A 8 -1.73 26.57 23.03
C PRO A 8 -1.06 25.64 22.00
N ASN A 9 -1.66 25.60 20.81
CA ASN A 9 -1.29 24.87 19.59
C ASN A 9 -1.81 23.42 19.45
N PHE A 10 -3.09 23.19 19.79
CA PHE A 10 -3.92 22.20 19.09
C PHE A 10 -4.20 22.61 17.63
N LEU A 11 -4.24 23.93 17.34
CA LEU A 11 -4.59 24.46 16.02
C LEU A 11 -3.71 23.96 14.86
N PRO A 12 -2.35 23.95 14.94
CA PRO A 12 -1.54 23.47 13.83
C PRO A 12 -1.75 21.98 13.56
N ILE A 13 -1.85 21.16 14.61
CA ILE A 13 -2.06 19.73 14.42
C ILE A 13 -3.49 19.43 13.93
N LEU A 14 -4.49 20.19 14.39
CA LEU A 14 -5.84 20.13 13.85
C LEU A 14 -5.85 20.49 12.37
N PHE A 15 -5.18 21.58 11.97
CA PHE A 15 -5.09 21.99 10.57
C PHE A 15 -4.41 20.92 9.70
N ILE A 16 -3.30 20.35 10.16
CA ILE A 16 -2.62 19.24 9.48
C ILE A 16 -3.52 18.01 9.38
N PHE A 17 -4.26 17.68 10.45
CA PHE A 17 -5.21 16.58 10.46
C PHE A 17 -6.35 16.81 9.47
N LEU A 18 -6.87 18.03 9.38
CA LEU A 18 -7.91 18.40 8.41
C LEU A 18 -7.41 18.36 6.97
N ILE A 19 -6.20 18.87 6.68
CA ILE A 19 -5.59 18.74 5.35
C ILE A 19 -5.35 17.28 5.00
N GLY A 20 -4.73 16.53 5.91
CA GLY A 20 -4.44 15.11 5.71
C GLY A 20 -5.71 14.28 5.54
N GLY A 21 -6.76 14.62 6.28
CA GLY A 21 -8.10 14.07 6.15
C GLY A 21 -8.72 14.39 4.80
N TYR A 22 -8.72 15.66 4.38
CA TYR A 22 -9.19 16.06 3.05
C TYR A 22 -8.53 15.23 1.95
N LEU A 23 -7.19 15.10 1.97
CA LEU A 23 -6.45 14.32 0.98
C LEU A 23 -6.81 12.82 0.96
N ARG A 24 -7.31 12.27 2.07
CA ARG A 24 -7.64 10.84 2.21
C ARG A 24 -9.12 10.55 1.94
N PHE A 25 -10.00 11.49 2.27
CA PHE A 25 -11.45 11.36 2.09
C PHE A 25 -11.95 11.93 0.75
N PHE A 26 -11.10 12.65 0.02
CA PHE A 26 -11.46 13.18 -1.29
C PHE A 26 -11.76 12.04 -2.28
N LYS A 27 -12.87 12.14 -3.01
CA LYS A 27 -13.31 11.19 -4.06
C LYS A 27 -13.07 9.71 -3.66
N LEU A 28 -13.52 9.28 -2.47
CA LEU A 28 -13.49 7.85 -2.10
C LEU A 28 -14.20 6.96 -3.14
N ASN A 29 -15.13 7.54 -3.91
CA ASN A 29 -15.72 6.97 -5.12
C ASN A 29 -14.84 7.19 -6.39
N TRP A 30 -13.52 7.03 -6.31
CA TRP A 30 -12.64 7.27 -7.46
C TRP A 30 -12.92 6.33 -8.65
N GLY A 31 -13.43 5.12 -8.37
CA GLY A 31 -13.84 4.16 -9.39
C GLY A 31 -15.25 4.39 -9.95
N GLN A 32 -15.94 5.46 -9.56
CA GLN A 32 -17.25 5.89 -10.06
C GLN A 32 -18.29 4.74 -10.13
N GLY A 33 -18.36 3.93 -9.06
CA GLY A 33 -19.27 2.79 -8.96
C GLY A 33 -18.70 1.44 -9.41
N TYR A 34 -17.51 1.40 -10.04
CA TYR A 34 -16.82 0.18 -10.44
C TYR A 34 -15.81 -0.32 -9.41
N PHE A 35 -15.48 -1.61 -9.49
CA PHE A 35 -14.59 -2.33 -8.57
C PHE A 35 -13.27 -2.66 -9.25
N PHE A 36 -12.42 -1.66 -9.38
CA PHE A 36 -11.16 -1.76 -10.11
C PHE A 36 -10.01 -2.40 -9.32
N HIS A 37 -10.09 -2.42 -7.98
CA HIS A 37 -9.10 -3.04 -7.12
C HIS A 37 -9.56 -4.46 -6.70
N PRO A 38 -8.79 -5.53 -6.99
CA PRO A 38 -9.22 -6.92 -6.78
C PRO A 38 -9.41 -7.28 -5.31
N ASP A 39 -8.56 -6.79 -4.40
CA ASP A 39 -8.73 -7.11 -2.98
C ASP A 39 -9.98 -6.51 -2.35
N GLU A 40 -10.43 -5.34 -2.82
CA GLU A 40 -11.65 -4.74 -2.32
C GLU A 40 -12.85 -5.63 -2.66
N TYR A 41 -12.83 -6.27 -3.84
CA TYR A 41 -13.86 -7.22 -4.26
C TYR A 41 -13.94 -8.42 -3.31
N HIS A 42 -12.80 -9.00 -2.93
CA HIS A 42 -12.76 -10.12 -1.99
C HIS A 42 -13.25 -9.72 -0.59
N ILE A 43 -12.86 -8.54 -0.11
CA ILE A 43 -13.29 -8.01 1.20
C ILE A 43 -14.79 -7.71 1.20
N ALA A 44 -15.29 -7.01 0.18
CA ALA A 44 -16.72 -6.74 0.04
C ALA A 44 -17.54 -8.02 -0.08
N GLY A 45 -17.07 -9.01 -0.85
CA GLY A 45 -17.68 -10.33 -0.93
C GLY A 45 -17.74 -11.04 0.43
N ALA A 46 -16.68 -10.92 1.25
CA ALA A 46 -16.67 -11.46 2.60
C ALA A 46 -17.68 -10.76 3.53
N VAL A 47 -17.81 -9.44 3.43
CA VAL A 47 -18.83 -8.67 4.17
C VAL A 47 -20.24 -9.14 3.79
N LEU A 48 -20.52 -9.31 2.49
CA LEU A 48 -21.85 -9.68 1.99
C LEU A 48 -22.26 -11.13 2.37
N ARG A 49 -21.30 -11.99 2.72
CA ARG A 49 -21.57 -13.35 3.22
C ARG A 49 -22.00 -13.38 4.68
N LEU A 50 -21.79 -12.31 5.45
CA LEU A 50 -22.12 -12.26 6.86
C LEU A 50 -23.60 -11.99 7.09
N SER A 51 -24.19 -12.67 8.07
CA SER A 51 -25.56 -12.48 8.53
C SER A 51 -25.66 -12.76 10.02
N LEU A 52 -25.91 -11.73 10.84
CA LEU A 52 -26.12 -11.89 12.28
C LEU A 52 -27.53 -12.46 12.57
N PRO A 53 -27.69 -13.45 13.47
CA PRO A 53 -26.64 -14.13 14.25
C PRO A 53 -26.01 -15.37 13.56
N ASP A 54 -26.59 -15.85 12.47
CA ASP A 54 -26.38 -17.22 11.96
C ASP A 54 -25.02 -17.47 11.28
N LYS A 55 -24.43 -16.45 10.64
CA LYS A 55 -23.21 -16.57 9.84
C LYS A 55 -22.26 -15.41 10.10
N LEU A 56 -21.37 -15.60 11.07
CA LEU A 56 -20.31 -14.64 11.42
C LEU A 56 -18.94 -14.99 10.84
N ASN A 57 -18.76 -16.15 10.21
CA ASN A 57 -17.49 -16.51 9.55
C ASN A 57 -17.38 -15.80 8.19
N PRO A 58 -16.40 -14.90 7.96
CA PRO A 58 -16.25 -14.23 6.67
C PRO A 58 -15.68 -15.14 5.57
N GLU A 59 -15.12 -16.30 5.93
CA GLU A 59 -14.47 -17.25 5.01
C GLU A 59 -13.35 -16.62 4.17
N LEU A 60 -12.75 -15.54 4.66
CA LEU A 60 -11.59 -14.86 4.09
C LEU A 60 -10.49 -14.79 5.14
N PHE A 61 -9.54 -15.72 5.07
CA PHE A 61 -8.48 -15.90 6.06
C PHE A 61 -7.12 -15.34 5.61
N SER A 62 -6.99 -14.90 4.35
CA SER A 62 -5.77 -14.23 3.84
C SER A 62 -5.50 -12.90 4.55
N TYR A 63 -6.56 -12.29 5.07
CA TYR A 63 -6.54 -11.14 5.97
C TYR A 63 -7.18 -11.52 7.31
N GLY A 64 -7.05 -10.66 8.33
CA GLY A 64 -7.83 -10.81 9.55
C GLY A 64 -9.25 -10.26 9.42
N SER A 65 -10.15 -10.67 10.30
CA SER A 65 -11.58 -10.31 10.23
C SER A 65 -11.90 -8.90 10.72
N PHE A 66 -10.98 -8.19 11.36
CA PHE A 66 -11.27 -6.91 12.00
C PHE A 66 -11.88 -5.88 11.04
N SER A 67 -11.25 -5.68 9.87
CA SER A 67 -11.75 -4.70 8.89
C SER A 67 -13.08 -5.14 8.26
N ILE A 68 -13.29 -6.44 8.08
CA ILE A 68 -14.53 -7.00 7.53
C ILE A 68 -15.69 -6.77 8.49
N TYR A 69 -15.50 -7.07 9.78
CA TYR A 69 -16.51 -6.82 10.81
C TYR A 69 -16.81 -5.35 11.01
N LEU A 70 -15.78 -4.51 10.97
CA LEU A 70 -15.97 -3.07 11.08
C LEU A 70 -16.87 -2.56 9.95
N ILE A 71 -16.67 -3.03 8.72
CA ILE A 71 -17.55 -2.71 7.59
C ILE A 71 -18.97 -3.26 7.80
N TYR A 72 -19.08 -4.54 8.16
CA TYR A 72 -20.36 -5.23 8.32
C TYR A 72 -21.24 -4.61 9.41
N PHE A 73 -20.71 -4.43 10.63
CA PHE A 73 -21.46 -3.88 11.74
C PHE A 73 -21.80 -2.41 11.53
N THR A 74 -20.96 -1.65 10.81
CA THR A 74 -21.30 -0.28 10.41
C THR A 74 -22.46 -0.25 9.43
N LYS A 75 -22.45 -1.13 8.43
CA LYS A 75 -23.57 -1.29 7.51
C LYS A 75 -24.86 -1.64 8.26
N LEU A 76 -24.79 -2.57 9.21
CA LEU A 76 -25.92 -2.96 10.05
C LEU A 76 -26.44 -1.79 10.88
N ALA A 77 -25.55 -1.07 11.59
CA ALA A 77 -25.91 0.09 12.39
C ALA A 77 -26.55 1.21 11.55
N LEU A 78 -25.99 1.53 10.38
CA LEU A 78 -26.55 2.56 9.49
C LEU A 78 -27.91 2.15 8.92
N SER A 79 -28.12 0.85 8.66
CA SER A 79 -29.40 0.35 8.15
C SER A 79 -30.57 0.50 9.13
N VAL A 80 -30.27 0.61 10.44
CA VAL A 80 -31.26 0.90 11.49
C VAL A 80 -31.68 2.37 11.46
N ILE A 81 -30.76 3.28 11.10
CA ILE A 81 -31.02 4.73 11.05
C ILE A 81 -31.92 5.08 9.84
N THR A 82 -31.61 4.53 8.66
CA THR A 82 -32.50 4.64 7.49
C THR A 82 -32.41 3.42 6.58
N PRO A 83 -33.56 2.92 6.08
CA PRO A 83 -33.58 1.81 5.10
C PRO A 83 -32.74 2.08 3.86
N ASN A 84 -32.55 3.34 3.47
CA ASN A 84 -31.73 3.72 2.31
C ASN A 84 -30.26 3.28 2.44
N PHE A 85 -29.74 3.14 3.66
CA PHE A 85 -28.37 2.67 3.88
C PHE A 85 -28.20 1.16 3.77
N LYS A 86 -29.27 0.37 3.63
CA LYS A 86 -29.16 -1.08 3.34
C LYS A 86 -28.36 -1.36 2.06
N ASN A 87 -28.48 -0.48 1.08
CA ASN A 87 -27.82 -0.60 -0.23
C ASN A 87 -26.44 0.07 -0.26
N LEU A 88 -25.94 0.58 0.86
CA LEU A 88 -24.66 1.25 0.89
C LEU A 88 -23.53 0.24 0.59
N SER A 89 -22.69 0.63 -0.36
CA SER A 89 -21.62 -0.23 -0.88
C SER A 89 -20.60 -0.57 0.21
N PRO A 90 -20.31 -1.86 0.48
CA PRO A 90 -19.26 -2.26 1.42
C PRO A 90 -17.90 -1.65 1.08
N PHE A 91 -17.65 -1.37 -0.20
CA PHE A 91 -16.44 -0.73 -0.68
C PHE A 91 -16.29 0.70 -0.15
N LEU A 92 -17.37 1.50 -0.18
CA LEU A 92 -17.32 2.87 0.31
C LEU A 92 -17.11 2.93 1.83
N ILE A 93 -17.73 2.01 2.59
CA ILE A 93 -17.50 1.89 4.04
C ILE A 93 -16.06 1.45 4.31
N GLY A 94 -15.55 0.49 3.54
CA GLY A 94 -14.16 0.04 3.66
C GLY A 94 -13.16 1.16 3.37
N ARG A 95 -13.35 1.90 2.28
CA ARG A 95 -12.53 3.07 1.92
C ARG A 95 -12.65 4.18 2.96
N PHE A 96 -13.82 4.40 3.55
CA PHE A 96 -14.00 5.32 4.68
C PHE A 96 -13.10 4.93 5.85
N TYR A 97 -13.05 3.64 6.23
CA TYR A 97 -12.19 3.19 7.32
C TYR A 97 -10.70 3.26 6.97
N SER A 98 -10.32 2.97 5.73
CA SER A 98 -8.94 3.20 5.28
C SER A 98 -8.54 4.66 5.40
N ALA A 99 -9.37 5.58 4.94
CA ALA A 99 -9.15 7.03 5.08
C ALA A 99 -9.14 7.47 6.55
N PHE A 100 -10.03 6.93 7.38
CA PHE A 100 -10.09 7.19 8.81
C PHE A 100 -8.78 6.79 9.50
N PHE A 101 -8.37 5.53 9.41
CA PHE A 101 -7.16 5.05 10.08
C PHE A 101 -5.87 5.68 9.52
N SER A 102 -5.81 5.93 8.21
CA SER A 102 -4.69 6.67 7.61
C SER A 102 -4.62 8.11 8.12
N SER A 103 -5.75 8.78 8.36
CA SER A 103 -5.78 10.14 8.92
C SER A 103 -5.34 10.15 10.39
N PHE A 104 -5.81 9.19 11.19
CA PHE A 104 -5.42 9.07 12.60
C PHE A 104 -3.96 8.63 12.79
N THR A 105 -3.36 7.99 11.79
CA THR A 105 -1.90 7.73 11.77
C THR A 105 -1.10 9.03 11.86
N ILE A 106 -1.58 10.14 11.28
CA ILE A 106 -0.93 11.46 11.40
C ILE A 106 -0.82 11.89 12.87
N ILE A 107 -1.89 11.67 13.64
CA ILE A 107 -1.92 11.95 15.08
C ILE A 107 -0.91 11.05 15.80
N ASN A 108 -0.87 9.75 15.50
CA ASN A 108 0.11 8.84 16.12
C ASN A 108 1.55 9.31 15.87
N ILE A 109 1.88 9.79 14.66
CA ILE A 109 3.24 10.29 14.38
C ILE A 109 3.54 11.60 15.10
N TYR A 110 2.58 12.52 15.20
CA TYR A 110 2.72 13.69 16.08
C TYR A 110 2.99 13.26 17.53
N LEU A 111 2.21 12.30 18.03
CA LEU A 111 2.35 11.78 19.39
C LEU A 111 3.71 11.10 19.60
N ILE A 112 4.19 10.27 18.68
CA ILE A 112 5.53 9.67 18.70
C ILE A 112 6.61 10.75 18.68
N GLY A 113 6.48 11.76 17.81
CA GLY A 113 7.43 12.85 17.67
C GLY A 113 7.66 13.60 18.99
N ARG A 114 6.61 13.80 19.81
CA ARG A 114 6.73 14.39 21.16
C ARG A 114 7.63 13.60 22.11
N TYR A 115 7.83 12.31 21.86
CA TYR A 115 8.69 11.47 22.69
C TYR A 115 10.13 11.40 22.20
N VAL A 116 10.40 11.65 20.91
CA VAL A 116 11.70 11.39 20.30
C VAL A 116 12.40 12.61 19.71
N PHE A 117 11.67 13.63 19.28
CA PHE A 117 12.24 14.88 18.80
C PHE A 117 12.43 15.88 19.92
N LYS A 118 13.45 16.74 19.77
CA LYS A 118 13.75 17.79 20.74
C LYS A 118 12.90 19.03 20.50
N SER A 119 12.65 19.35 19.23
CA SER A 119 11.87 20.53 18.84
C SER A 119 10.41 20.19 18.56
N ARG A 120 9.53 21.04 19.10
CA ARG A 120 8.09 21.02 18.79
C ARG A 120 7.85 21.21 17.29
N LEU A 121 8.64 22.07 16.65
CA LEU A 121 8.49 22.34 15.21
C LEU A 121 8.78 21.09 14.39
N THR A 122 9.85 20.35 14.70
CA THR A 122 10.16 19.05 14.08
C THR A 122 8.99 18.08 14.19
N THR A 123 8.37 18.01 15.38
CA THR A 123 7.20 17.15 15.62
C THR A 123 5.99 17.54 14.76
N ILE A 124 5.76 18.84 14.57
CA ILE A 124 4.66 19.34 13.72
C ILE A 124 4.98 19.09 12.25
N LEU A 125 6.22 19.35 11.81
CA LEU A 125 6.64 19.15 10.43
C LEU A 125 6.67 17.66 10.04
N SER A 126 7.04 16.76 10.96
CA SER A 126 6.97 15.32 10.70
C SER A 126 5.53 14.85 10.51
N ALA A 127 4.58 15.37 11.30
CA ALA A 127 3.16 15.10 11.11
C ALA A 127 2.64 15.66 9.77
N LEU A 128 3.06 16.89 9.41
CA LEU A 128 2.72 17.49 8.11
C LEU A 128 3.22 16.64 6.95
N VAL A 129 4.47 16.18 6.98
CA VAL A 129 5.02 15.33 5.91
C VAL A 129 4.28 14.00 5.82
N VAL A 130 3.94 13.36 6.94
CA VAL A 130 3.11 12.14 6.93
C VAL A 130 1.72 12.38 6.34
N ALA A 131 1.14 13.56 6.55
CA ALA A 131 -0.12 13.93 5.90
C ALA A 131 0.01 13.99 4.37
N LEU A 132 1.20 14.30 3.85
CA LEU A 132 1.51 14.50 2.43
C LEU A 132 2.07 13.25 1.71
N VAL A 133 2.49 12.19 2.41
CA VAL A 133 3.11 11.00 1.76
C VAL A 133 2.14 10.33 0.78
N PRO A 134 2.44 10.28 -0.54
CA PRO A 134 1.58 9.66 -1.55
C PRO A 134 1.22 8.20 -1.28
N GLY A 135 2.18 7.39 -0.81
CA GLY A 135 1.92 5.99 -0.45
C GLY A 135 0.82 5.82 0.59
N LEU A 136 0.78 6.66 1.62
CA LEU A 136 -0.24 6.62 2.67
C LEU A 136 -1.60 7.16 2.19
N ILE A 137 -1.58 8.10 1.23
CA ILE A 137 -2.78 8.64 0.60
C ILE A 137 -3.38 7.58 -0.33
N GLN A 138 -2.60 6.89 -1.15
CA GLN A 138 -3.10 5.84 -2.03
C GLN A 138 -3.79 4.72 -1.24
N GLN A 139 -3.12 4.18 -0.23
CA GLN A 139 -3.67 3.11 0.59
C GLN A 139 -4.88 3.56 1.43
N ALA A 140 -5.12 4.87 1.57
CA ALA A 140 -6.34 5.39 2.16
C ALA A 140 -7.55 5.30 1.22
N HIS A 141 -7.33 5.25 -0.10
CA HIS A 141 -8.38 5.17 -1.12
C HIS A 141 -8.77 3.73 -1.48
N PHE A 142 -8.08 2.73 -0.94
CA PHE A 142 -8.39 1.32 -1.13
C PHE A 142 -8.99 0.73 0.14
N ALA A 143 -10.11 0.01 0.04
CA ALA A 143 -10.72 -0.77 1.12
C ALA A 143 -9.89 -2.03 1.43
N THR A 144 -8.64 -1.83 1.85
CA THR A 144 -7.65 -2.87 2.15
C THR A 144 -7.14 -2.69 3.59
N PRO A 145 -6.55 -3.71 4.22
CA PRO A 145 -6.20 -3.67 5.64
C PRO A 145 -5.02 -2.76 5.99
N GLU A 146 -4.26 -2.25 5.01
CA GLU A 146 -2.97 -1.59 5.23
C GLU A 146 -3.06 -0.30 6.04
N SER A 147 -4.08 0.52 5.82
CA SER A 147 -4.26 1.77 6.58
C SER A 147 -4.60 1.49 8.05
N THR A 148 -5.48 0.52 8.30
CA THR A 148 -5.83 0.03 9.65
C THR A 148 -4.62 -0.57 10.36
N LEU A 149 -3.84 -1.39 9.65
CA LEU A 149 -2.62 -2.02 10.18
C LEU A 149 -1.57 -0.96 10.56
N THR A 150 -1.35 0.02 9.69
CA THR A 150 -0.40 1.12 9.93
C THR A 150 -0.79 1.93 11.16
N PHE A 151 -2.09 2.23 11.32
CA PHE A 151 -2.59 2.92 12.51
C PHE A 151 -2.30 2.14 13.79
N PHE A 152 -2.66 0.85 13.85
CA PHE A 152 -2.46 0.07 15.08
C PHE A 152 -0.99 -0.19 15.41
N ILE A 153 -0.12 -0.37 14.41
CA ILE A 153 1.34 -0.47 14.62
C ILE A 153 1.90 0.83 15.19
N THR A 154 1.54 1.98 14.61
CA THR A 154 2.01 3.29 15.09
C THR A 154 1.40 3.67 16.46
N LEU A 155 0.15 3.29 16.74
CA LEU A 155 -0.48 3.45 18.04
C LEU A 155 0.22 2.60 19.11
N SER A 156 0.49 1.33 18.80
CA SER A 156 1.22 0.43 19.68
C SER A 156 2.61 0.98 20.00
N LEU A 157 3.34 1.47 18.99
CA LEU A 157 4.64 2.12 19.16
C LEU A 157 4.55 3.40 20.01
N TYR A 158 3.59 4.28 19.75
CA TYR A 158 3.35 5.48 20.57
C TYR A 158 3.18 5.10 22.05
N LEU A 159 2.26 4.17 22.34
CA LEU A 159 1.97 3.74 23.71
C LEU A 159 3.16 3.06 24.35
N LEU A 160 3.97 2.32 23.58
CA LEU A 160 5.20 1.71 24.06
C LEU A 160 6.22 2.77 24.48
N LEU A 161 6.46 3.78 23.64
CA LEU A 161 7.36 4.91 23.95
C LEU A 161 6.85 5.73 25.13
N LYS A 162 5.53 5.90 25.24
CA LYS A 162 4.88 6.54 26.39
C LYS A 162 5.15 5.77 27.67
N TRP A 163 4.92 4.46 27.66
CA TRP A 163 5.19 3.60 28.79
C TRP A 163 6.66 3.57 29.20
N LEU A 164 7.60 3.63 28.24
CA LEU A 164 9.02 3.69 28.55
C LEU A 164 9.40 4.89 29.44
N LYS A 165 8.62 5.99 29.39
CA LYS A 165 8.79 7.16 30.27
C LYS A 165 7.91 7.11 31.52
N GLU A 166 6.62 6.80 31.35
CA GLU A 166 5.61 6.95 32.41
C GLU A 166 5.45 5.69 33.28
N LYS A 167 5.78 4.51 32.76
CA LYS A 167 5.74 3.21 33.45
C LYS A 167 4.37 2.75 33.98
N GLU A 168 3.29 3.42 33.57
CA GLU A 168 1.92 3.05 33.97
C GLU A 168 1.40 1.77 33.30
N LEU A 169 0.90 0.82 34.09
CA LEU A 169 0.48 -0.52 33.60
C LEU A 169 -0.55 -0.44 32.46
N TRP A 170 -1.57 0.41 32.60
CA TRP A 170 -2.64 0.51 31.59
C TRP A 170 -2.11 0.93 30.21
N ILE A 171 -1.01 1.70 30.15
CA ILE A 171 -0.43 2.19 28.89
C ILE A 171 0.20 1.04 28.11
N ILE A 172 0.95 0.16 28.78
CA ILE A 172 1.56 -1.00 28.10
C ILE A 172 0.52 -2.06 27.77
N LEU A 173 -0.53 -2.22 28.58
CA LEU A 173 -1.68 -3.06 28.23
C LEU A 173 -2.43 -2.50 27.01
N ALA A 174 -2.58 -1.18 26.90
CA ALA A 174 -3.14 -0.54 25.70
C ALA A 174 -2.23 -0.72 24.48
N SER A 175 -0.91 -0.68 24.64
CA SER A 175 0.07 -0.97 23.57
C SER A 175 -0.06 -2.42 23.06
N ALA A 176 -0.19 -3.39 23.98
CA ALA A 176 -0.44 -4.80 23.67
C ALA A 176 -1.80 -5.02 22.99
N THR A 177 -2.84 -4.29 23.45
CA THR A 177 -4.18 -4.30 22.84
C THR A 177 -4.14 -3.78 21.40
N ALA A 178 -3.45 -2.66 21.16
CA ALA A 178 -3.26 -2.12 19.81
C ALA A 178 -2.52 -3.11 18.91
N LEU A 179 -1.49 -3.80 19.42
CA LEU A 179 -0.82 -4.86 18.66
C LEU A 179 -1.76 -6.04 18.35
N GLY A 180 -2.62 -6.45 19.28
CA GLY A 180 -3.60 -7.51 19.03
C GLY A 180 -4.58 -7.15 17.91
N PHE A 181 -5.06 -5.91 17.86
CA PHE A 181 -5.84 -5.40 16.72
C PHE A 181 -5.04 -5.37 15.41
N ALA A 182 -3.75 -5.02 15.45
CA ALA A 182 -2.87 -5.09 14.29
C ALA A 182 -2.77 -6.53 13.75
N ILE A 183 -2.53 -7.51 14.62
CA ILE A 183 -2.46 -8.94 14.25
C ILE A 183 -3.81 -9.43 13.72
N GLY A 184 -4.91 -9.03 14.37
CA GLY A 184 -6.28 -9.35 13.94
C GLY A 184 -6.72 -8.62 12.66
N THR A 185 -5.94 -7.66 12.18
CA THR A 185 -6.09 -7.02 10.87
C THR A 185 -5.25 -7.74 9.82
N LYS A 186 -3.99 -8.05 10.14
CA LYS A 186 -3.07 -8.81 9.28
C LYS A 186 -2.05 -9.56 10.13
N VAL A 187 -1.96 -10.88 9.93
CA VAL A 187 -1.13 -11.78 10.74
C VAL A 187 0.37 -11.42 10.66
N THR A 188 0.82 -10.72 9.62
CA THR A 188 2.21 -10.24 9.51
C THR A 188 2.64 -9.34 10.67
N ALA A 189 1.71 -8.66 11.36
CA ALA A 189 2.01 -7.89 12.56
C ALA A 189 2.51 -8.75 13.74
N LEU A 190 2.29 -10.07 13.70
CA LEU A 190 2.76 -11.02 14.72
C LEU A 190 4.29 -10.96 14.89
N THR A 191 5.01 -10.59 13.83
CA THR A 191 6.47 -10.37 13.86
C THR A 191 6.90 -9.35 14.92
N LEU A 192 6.01 -8.44 15.34
CA LEU A 192 6.28 -7.40 16.34
C LEU A 192 6.00 -7.85 17.79
N LEU A 193 5.36 -9.00 18.01
CA LEU A 193 5.04 -9.52 19.34
C LEU A 193 6.26 -9.65 20.27
N PRO A 194 7.44 -10.12 19.80
CA PRO A 194 8.63 -10.20 20.64
C PRO A 194 9.04 -8.86 21.25
N ILE A 195 8.82 -7.74 20.55
CA ILE A 195 9.18 -6.41 21.04
C ILE A 195 8.33 -6.07 22.27
N ILE A 196 7.00 -6.24 22.18
CA ILE A 196 6.07 -5.96 23.30
C ILE A 196 6.39 -6.86 24.50
N VAL A 197 6.56 -8.16 24.27
CA VAL A 197 6.81 -9.15 25.34
C VAL A 197 8.18 -8.91 26.00
N TYR A 198 9.19 -8.43 25.26
CA TYR A 198 10.53 -8.17 25.80
C TYR A 198 10.67 -6.79 26.47
N THR A 199 9.74 -5.86 26.24
CA THR A 199 9.84 -4.47 26.75
C THR A 199 9.97 -4.36 28.29
N PRO A 200 9.33 -5.21 29.12
CA PRO A 200 9.58 -5.23 30.57
C PRO A 200 11.06 -5.45 30.98
N PHE A 201 11.84 -6.13 30.14
CA PHE A 201 13.28 -6.36 30.38
C PHE A 201 14.12 -5.16 29.95
N LEU A 202 13.70 -4.44 28.90
CA LEU A 202 14.34 -3.19 28.46
C LEU A 202 14.20 -2.06 29.48
N ALA A 203 13.09 -2.04 30.22
CA ALA A 203 12.77 -0.94 31.15
C ALA A 203 13.61 -0.90 32.43
N SER A 204 14.35 -1.95 32.76
CA SER A 204 15.04 -2.10 34.05
C SER A 204 16.55 -2.02 33.88
N LYS A 205 17.20 -1.06 34.54
CA LYS A 205 18.68 -0.94 34.54
C LYS A 205 19.39 -2.12 35.20
N ASN A 206 18.75 -2.77 36.18
CA ASN A 206 19.26 -3.97 36.83
C ASN A 206 18.55 -5.22 36.32
N LEU A 207 19.32 -6.22 35.85
CA LEU A 207 18.82 -7.57 35.55
C LEU A 207 18.28 -8.24 36.82
N SER A 208 18.84 -7.94 38.00
CA SER A 208 18.48 -8.46 39.32
C SER A 208 17.16 -7.93 39.93
N GLY A 209 16.54 -6.90 39.34
CA GLY A 209 15.20 -6.47 39.76
C GLY A 209 14.20 -7.62 39.59
N ASN A 210 13.31 -7.83 40.56
CA ASN A 210 12.38 -8.96 40.71
C ASN A 210 11.97 -9.59 39.37
N LEU A 211 12.75 -10.60 38.92
CA LEU A 211 12.63 -11.25 37.62
C LEU A 211 11.22 -11.80 37.40
N LEU A 212 10.61 -12.31 38.46
CA LEU A 212 9.24 -12.79 38.47
C LEU A 212 8.24 -11.70 38.08
N LYS A 213 8.43 -10.44 38.52
CA LYS A 213 7.56 -9.32 38.12
C LYS A 213 7.66 -9.02 36.62
N LYS A 214 8.87 -9.11 36.04
CA LYS A 214 9.08 -8.91 34.60
C LYS A 214 8.41 -10.02 33.79
N ILE A 215 8.62 -11.28 34.18
CA ILE A 215 8.00 -12.45 33.55
C ILE A 215 6.46 -12.35 33.63
N LYS A 216 5.92 -12.03 34.82
CA LYS A 216 4.47 -11.84 35.01
C LYS A 216 3.92 -10.74 34.09
N LEU A 217 4.61 -9.61 33.98
CA LEU A 217 4.20 -8.54 33.07
C LEU A 217 4.26 -8.99 31.61
N SER A 218 5.37 -9.59 31.16
CA SER A 218 5.51 -10.13 29.80
C SER A 218 4.42 -11.13 29.44
N PHE A 219 4.07 -12.03 30.37
CA PHE A 219 2.97 -12.98 30.20
C PHE A 219 1.61 -12.29 30.14
N THR A 220 1.39 -11.26 30.96
CA THR A 220 0.17 -10.44 30.92
C THR A 220 0.03 -9.73 29.57
N LEU A 221 1.11 -9.20 29.01
CA LEU A 221 1.12 -8.55 27.69
C LEU A 221 0.83 -9.55 26.56
N LEU A 222 1.39 -10.76 26.65
CA LEU A 222 1.10 -11.85 25.72
C LEU A 222 -0.39 -12.18 25.75
N ILE A 223 -0.96 -12.44 26.94
CA ILE A 223 -2.39 -12.74 27.10
C ILE A 223 -3.26 -11.60 26.56
N THR A 224 -2.93 -10.35 26.90
CA THR A 224 -3.68 -9.17 26.43
C THR A 224 -3.69 -9.09 24.90
N THR A 225 -2.52 -9.33 24.28
CA THR A 225 -2.41 -9.35 22.81
C THR A 225 -3.22 -10.50 22.20
N CYS A 226 -3.19 -11.69 22.80
CA CYS A 226 -3.95 -12.86 22.34
C CYS A 226 -5.47 -12.67 22.46
N ILE A 227 -5.95 -12.11 23.58
CA ILE A 227 -7.39 -11.83 23.80
C ILE A 227 -7.90 -10.86 22.73
N THR A 228 -7.15 -9.78 22.50
CA THR A 228 -7.56 -8.73 21.55
C THR A 228 -7.43 -9.19 20.10
N PHE A 229 -6.40 -9.98 19.78
CA PHE A 229 -6.30 -10.71 18.51
C PHE A 229 -7.51 -11.62 18.28
N PHE A 230 -7.89 -12.44 19.25
CA PHE A 230 -9.04 -13.33 19.14
C PHE A 230 -10.36 -12.56 19.01
N ALA A 231 -10.54 -11.47 19.75
CA ALA A 231 -11.71 -10.61 19.60
C ALA A 231 -11.80 -10.00 18.19
N ALA A 232 -10.67 -9.61 17.61
CA ALA A 232 -10.59 -9.03 16.27
C ALA A 232 -10.70 -10.07 15.14
N PHE A 233 -10.26 -11.30 15.38
CA PHE A 233 -10.24 -12.40 14.40
C PHE A 233 -10.63 -13.75 15.04
N PRO A 234 -11.88 -13.93 15.51
CA PRO A 234 -12.29 -15.09 16.30
C PRO A 234 -12.18 -16.42 15.55
N TYR A 235 -12.43 -16.41 14.24
CA TYR A 235 -12.32 -17.60 13.40
C TYR A 235 -10.88 -18.05 13.17
N SER A 236 -9.88 -17.29 13.61
CA SER A 236 -8.50 -17.78 13.65
C SER A 236 -8.35 -19.01 14.54
N ILE A 237 -9.21 -19.15 15.57
CA ILE A 237 -9.25 -20.30 16.48
C ILE A 237 -10.47 -21.17 16.16
N LEU A 238 -11.66 -20.57 16.00
CA LEU A 238 -12.90 -21.32 15.78
C LEU A 238 -12.89 -22.15 14.48
N ASP A 239 -12.13 -21.70 13.47
CA ASP A 239 -11.91 -22.44 12.21
C ASP A 239 -10.41 -22.47 11.86
N TYR A 240 -9.60 -22.90 12.84
CA TYR A 240 -8.13 -22.92 12.71
C TYR A 240 -7.65 -23.75 11.50
N LYS A 241 -8.40 -24.78 11.08
CA LYS A 241 -8.06 -25.63 9.93
C LYS A 241 -8.06 -24.82 8.63
N LYS A 242 -9.11 -24.01 8.38
CA LYS A 242 -9.15 -23.13 7.21
C LYS A 242 -8.11 -22.02 7.29
N LEU A 243 -7.87 -21.47 8.49
CA LEU A 243 -6.77 -20.51 8.68
C LEU A 243 -5.42 -21.11 8.27
N LEU A 244 -5.08 -22.30 8.78
CA LEU A 244 -3.81 -22.96 8.46
C LEU A 244 -3.68 -23.26 6.97
N ALA A 245 -4.75 -23.72 6.32
CA ALA A 245 -4.75 -23.94 4.88
C ALA A 245 -4.50 -22.64 4.09
N SER A 246 -5.19 -21.55 4.47
CA SER A 246 -4.99 -20.23 3.87
C SER A 246 -3.57 -19.71 4.10
N MET A 247 -3.05 -19.78 5.33
CA MET A 247 -1.69 -19.32 5.64
C MET A 247 -0.62 -20.12 4.90
N LYS A 248 -0.80 -21.44 4.73
CA LYS A 248 0.11 -22.27 3.94
C LYS A 248 0.17 -21.80 2.48
N TYR A 249 -0.97 -21.44 1.90
CA TYR A 249 -1.05 -20.87 0.55
C TYR A 249 -0.39 -19.48 0.49
N GLU A 250 -0.80 -18.55 1.36
CA GLU A 250 -0.30 -17.16 1.36
C GLU A 250 1.21 -17.09 1.60
N VAL A 251 1.75 -17.86 2.55
CA VAL A 251 3.19 -17.96 2.79
C VAL A 251 3.92 -18.61 1.60
N GLY A 252 3.29 -19.59 0.94
CA GLY A 252 3.82 -20.22 -0.27
C GLY A 252 3.95 -19.23 -1.43
N VAL A 253 2.93 -18.40 -1.65
CA VAL A 253 2.92 -17.34 -2.66
C VAL A 253 3.90 -16.22 -2.30
N ALA A 254 3.84 -15.71 -1.07
CA ALA A 254 4.71 -14.64 -0.61
C ALA A 254 6.19 -15.04 -0.59
N GLY A 255 6.50 -16.30 -0.28
CA GLY A 255 7.84 -16.87 -0.27
C GLY A 255 8.32 -17.39 -1.63
N GLY A 256 7.49 -17.36 -2.68
CA GLY A 256 7.88 -17.78 -4.03
C GLY A 256 7.92 -19.29 -4.27
N LYS A 257 7.40 -20.11 -3.34
CA LYS A 257 7.20 -21.56 -3.56
C LYS A 257 6.14 -21.83 -4.63
N GLN A 258 5.12 -20.97 -4.69
CA GLN A 258 4.08 -21.01 -5.71
C GLN A 258 4.07 -19.69 -6.46
N ILE A 259 4.53 -19.72 -7.72
CA ILE A 259 4.51 -18.55 -8.59
C ILE A 259 3.15 -18.48 -9.28
N VAL A 260 2.36 -17.48 -8.89
CA VAL A 260 1.06 -17.14 -9.49
C VAL A 260 1.20 -15.91 -10.38
N PHE A 261 0.26 -15.72 -11.31
CA PHE A 261 0.39 -14.70 -12.35
C PHE A 261 0.66 -13.28 -11.82
N TYR A 262 0.04 -12.88 -10.71
CA TYR A 262 0.19 -11.56 -10.07
C TYR A 262 1.46 -11.41 -9.19
N THR A 263 2.32 -12.45 -9.17
CA THR A 263 3.64 -12.42 -8.54
C THR A 263 4.79 -12.52 -9.54
N ARG A 264 4.49 -12.73 -10.84
CA ARG A 264 5.52 -12.83 -11.90
C ARG A 264 6.41 -11.59 -11.98
N GLN A 265 5.91 -10.43 -11.52
CA GLN A 265 6.71 -9.21 -11.41
C GLN A 265 7.97 -9.31 -10.56
N PHE A 266 8.04 -10.30 -9.66
CA PHE A 266 9.15 -10.43 -8.73
C PHE A 266 10.18 -11.48 -9.11
N ILE A 267 9.96 -12.22 -10.21
CA ILE A 267 10.94 -13.20 -10.72
C ILE A 267 12.24 -12.47 -11.08
N ASN A 268 13.37 -13.03 -10.68
CA ASN A 268 14.72 -12.48 -10.91
C ASN A 268 14.94 -11.06 -10.35
N THR A 269 14.16 -10.64 -9.35
CA THR A 269 14.35 -9.36 -8.65
C THR A 269 15.21 -9.54 -7.40
N THR A 270 16.07 -8.56 -7.12
CA THR A 270 16.90 -8.56 -5.90
C THR A 270 16.14 -7.95 -4.72
N PRO A 271 15.97 -8.67 -3.59
CA PRO A 271 15.36 -8.12 -2.38
C PRO A 271 16.07 -6.85 -1.91
N LEU A 272 15.34 -5.97 -1.20
CA LEU A 272 15.77 -4.62 -0.79
C LEU A 272 16.06 -3.66 -1.96
N ILE A 273 16.86 -4.02 -2.96
CA ILE A 273 17.14 -3.20 -4.16
C ILE A 273 15.83 -2.86 -4.87
N PHE A 274 14.98 -3.86 -5.10
CA PHE A 274 13.65 -3.66 -5.69
C PHE A 274 12.81 -2.62 -4.96
N GLN A 275 12.93 -2.53 -3.63
CA GLN A 275 12.20 -1.52 -2.83
C GLN A 275 12.68 -0.11 -3.17
N TYR A 276 13.99 0.08 -3.30
CA TYR A 276 14.61 1.37 -3.62
C TYR A 276 14.48 1.77 -5.10
N GLU A 277 14.30 0.82 -6.01
CA GLU A 277 14.14 1.10 -7.45
C GLU A 277 12.67 1.31 -7.84
N HIS A 278 11.77 0.48 -7.32
CA HIS A 278 10.40 0.39 -7.83
C HIS A 278 9.32 0.86 -6.84
N ILE A 279 9.60 0.94 -5.53
CA ILE A 279 8.57 1.31 -4.53
C ILE A 279 8.84 2.67 -3.89
N LEU A 280 9.91 2.78 -3.10
CA LEU A 280 10.18 3.91 -2.23
C LEU A 280 10.28 5.27 -2.97
N PRO A 281 10.89 5.36 -4.17
CA PRO A 281 10.94 6.62 -4.91
C PRO A 281 9.55 7.17 -5.26
N TYR A 282 8.61 6.28 -5.59
CA TYR A 282 7.25 6.64 -5.99
C TYR A 282 6.36 6.91 -4.78
N THR A 283 6.47 6.09 -3.72
CA THR A 283 5.59 6.23 -2.56
C THR A 283 5.98 7.38 -1.64
N LEU A 284 7.27 7.69 -1.52
CA LEU A 284 7.80 8.75 -0.64
C LEU A 284 8.22 10.00 -1.40
N GLY A 285 8.66 9.86 -2.66
CA GLY A 285 9.42 10.89 -3.37
C GLY A 285 10.91 10.80 -3.06
N VAL A 286 11.76 11.09 -4.06
CA VAL A 286 13.22 10.91 -3.99
C VAL A 286 13.86 11.71 -2.85
N VAL A 287 13.43 12.95 -2.62
CA VAL A 287 14.04 13.81 -1.59
C VAL A 287 13.73 13.30 -0.19
N LEU A 288 12.48 12.94 0.10
CA LEU A 288 12.12 12.33 1.39
C LEU A 288 12.89 11.03 1.61
N LEU A 289 13.03 10.21 0.56
CA LEU A 289 13.81 8.98 0.60
C LEU A 289 15.27 9.24 0.99
N ILE A 290 15.96 10.20 0.36
CA ILE A 290 17.35 10.54 0.70
C ILE A 290 17.51 10.94 2.16
N PHE A 291 16.70 11.89 2.65
CA PHE A 291 16.76 12.34 4.04
C PHE A 291 16.44 11.21 5.01
N SER A 292 15.47 10.36 4.68
CA SER A 292 15.09 9.22 5.51
C SER A 292 16.18 8.17 5.61
N THR A 293 16.89 7.88 4.50
CA THR A 293 18.04 6.96 4.48
C THR A 293 19.18 7.51 5.34
N LEU A 294 19.52 8.79 5.18
CA LEU A 294 20.53 9.44 6.03
C LEU A 294 20.14 9.39 7.51
N GLY A 295 18.89 9.69 7.83
CA GLY A 295 18.36 9.61 9.19
C GLY A 295 18.44 8.22 9.78
N PHE A 296 18.03 7.21 9.01
CA PHE A 296 18.12 5.81 9.41
C PHE A 296 19.57 5.43 9.75
N LEU A 297 20.54 5.76 8.89
CA LEU A 297 21.96 5.48 9.12
C LEU A 297 22.49 6.21 10.37
N LEU A 298 22.12 7.47 10.58
CA LEU A 298 22.50 8.24 11.77
C LEU A 298 21.94 7.65 13.07
N ILE A 299 20.67 7.20 13.06
CA ILE A 299 20.06 6.55 14.23
C ILE A 299 20.71 5.20 14.48
N LEU A 300 20.96 4.41 13.42
CA LEU A 300 21.65 3.12 13.51
C LEU A 300 23.03 3.30 14.16
N PHE A 301 23.83 4.23 13.64
CA PHE A 301 25.15 4.56 14.18
C PHE A 301 25.08 5.00 15.65
N LYS A 302 24.13 5.89 15.99
CA LYS A 302 23.91 6.33 17.38
C LYS A 302 23.55 5.16 18.30
N VAL A 303 22.64 4.28 17.89
CA VAL A 303 22.22 3.12 18.69
C VAL A 303 23.39 2.16 18.90
N VAL A 304 24.17 1.87 17.86
CA VAL A 304 25.37 1.03 17.97
C VAL A 304 26.41 1.63 18.92
N ILE A 305 26.71 2.93 18.80
CA ILE A 305 27.62 3.62 19.73
C ILE A 305 27.10 3.59 21.16
N ASN A 306 25.81 3.83 21.35
CA ASN A 306 25.18 3.83 22.66
C ASN A 306 25.20 2.44 23.31
N LEU A 307 25.02 1.38 22.53
CA LEU A 307 25.19 0.00 22.99
C LEU A 307 26.63 -0.27 23.43
N TYR A 308 27.62 0.11 22.59
CA TYR A 308 29.03 -0.04 22.91
C TYR A 308 29.43 0.73 24.19
N ARG A 309 28.90 1.95 24.36
CA ARG A 309 29.15 2.81 25.53
C ARG A 309 28.27 2.48 26.75
N LYS A 310 27.44 1.43 26.70
CA LYS A 310 26.47 1.06 27.74
C LYS A 310 25.51 2.21 28.16
N LYS A 311 25.18 3.12 27.21
CA LYS A 311 24.27 4.27 27.38
C LYS A 311 23.04 4.12 26.47
N VAL A 312 22.27 3.04 26.66
CA VAL A 312 21.16 2.68 25.76
C VAL A 312 20.02 3.69 25.85
N ASP A 313 19.71 4.35 24.73
CA ASP A 313 18.45 5.09 24.55
C ASP A 313 17.40 4.11 23.99
N HIS A 314 16.58 3.57 24.89
CA HIS A 314 15.58 2.58 24.54
C HIS A 314 14.55 3.09 23.52
N SER A 315 14.35 4.39 23.38
CA SER A 315 13.35 4.96 22.47
C SER A 315 13.73 4.70 21.01
N TRP A 316 14.95 5.08 20.62
CA TRP A 316 15.46 4.89 19.27
C TRP A 316 15.72 3.40 18.96
N SER A 317 16.19 2.63 19.95
CA SER A 317 16.31 1.17 19.79
C SER A 317 14.97 0.52 19.47
N VAL A 318 13.89 0.88 20.19
CA VAL A 318 12.55 0.34 19.92
C VAL A 318 12.03 0.76 18.55
N ILE A 319 12.17 2.04 18.16
CA ILE A 319 11.74 2.50 16.83
C ILE A 319 12.48 1.73 15.72
N LEU A 320 13.82 1.60 15.84
CA LEU A 320 14.61 0.84 14.88
C LEU A 320 14.21 -0.64 14.85
N SER A 321 13.99 -1.27 16.01
CA SER A 321 13.58 -2.68 16.06
C SER A 321 12.23 -2.90 15.39
N VAL A 322 11.22 -2.06 15.67
CA VAL A 322 9.91 -2.16 15.01
C VAL A 322 10.05 -1.97 13.50
N PHE A 323 10.77 -0.93 13.07
CA PHE A 323 11.02 -0.68 11.66
C PHE A 323 11.75 -1.85 10.98
N LEU A 324 12.89 -2.28 11.51
CA LEU A 324 13.73 -3.31 10.91
C LEU A 324 13.02 -4.66 10.85
N ILE A 325 12.37 -5.09 11.94
CA ILE A 325 11.65 -6.37 11.96
C ILE A 325 10.56 -6.36 10.91
N TYR A 326 9.74 -5.30 10.83
CA TYR A 326 8.64 -5.25 9.88
C TYR A 326 9.12 -5.04 8.43
N PHE A 327 10.03 -4.10 8.21
CA PHE A 327 10.58 -3.76 6.89
C PHE A 327 11.35 -4.93 6.30
N LEU A 328 12.34 -5.47 7.02
CA LEU A 328 13.17 -6.57 6.51
C LEU A 328 12.34 -7.83 6.28
N TYR A 329 11.42 -8.18 7.19
CA TYR A 329 10.54 -9.33 6.99
C TYR A 329 9.78 -9.23 5.66
N ASN A 330 9.14 -8.08 5.38
CA ASN A 330 8.36 -7.91 4.16
C ASN A 330 9.23 -7.68 2.91
N SER A 331 10.37 -7.01 3.02
CA SER A 331 11.23 -6.68 1.88
C SER A 331 12.10 -7.85 1.40
N LEU A 332 12.34 -8.85 2.27
CA LEU A 332 13.08 -10.07 1.94
C LEU A 332 12.19 -11.16 1.32
N LEU A 333 10.87 -10.99 1.31
CA LEU A 333 9.94 -11.91 0.65
C LEU A 333 10.18 -11.93 -0.86
N PHE A 334 9.77 -13.03 -1.49
CA PHE A 334 9.69 -13.10 -2.94
C PHE A 334 8.68 -12.07 -3.45
N ALA A 335 7.46 -12.06 -2.88
CA ALA A 335 6.46 -11.04 -3.20
C ALA A 335 6.78 -9.71 -2.51
N LYS A 336 6.94 -8.65 -3.30
CA LYS A 336 7.40 -7.33 -2.84
C LYS A 336 6.39 -6.24 -3.18
N TRP A 337 5.10 -6.46 -2.94
CA TRP A 337 4.08 -5.47 -3.25
C TRP A 337 4.24 -4.20 -2.41
N THR A 338 3.98 -3.03 -2.99
CA THR A 338 4.07 -1.73 -2.31
C THR A 338 3.34 -1.72 -0.96
N ARG A 339 2.15 -2.31 -0.93
CA ARG A 339 1.28 -2.43 0.25
C ARG A 339 1.89 -3.23 1.40
N PHE A 340 2.85 -4.14 1.15
CA PHE A 340 3.48 -4.95 2.21
C PHE A 340 4.36 -4.11 3.13
N ILE A 341 5.05 -3.12 2.57
CA ILE A 341 5.90 -2.21 3.35
C ILE A 341 5.20 -0.89 3.73
N ASN A 342 3.95 -0.67 3.34
CA ASN A 342 3.22 0.57 3.66
C ASN A 342 3.26 0.97 5.16
N PRO A 343 3.15 0.04 6.14
CA PRO A 343 3.27 0.40 7.56
C PRO A 343 4.61 1.01 7.98
N THR A 344 5.65 0.94 7.14
CA THR A 344 6.96 1.51 7.41
C THR A 344 7.10 2.95 6.90
N PHE A 345 6.22 3.43 6.00
CA PHE A 345 6.29 4.79 5.45
C PHE A 345 6.33 5.89 6.51
N PRO A 346 5.56 5.82 7.62
CA PRO A 346 5.67 6.82 8.68
C PRO A 346 7.04 6.86 9.37
N PHE A 347 7.77 5.73 9.42
CA PHE A 347 9.10 5.65 10.02
C PHE A 347 10.13 6.39 9.18
N PHE A 348 10.05 6.30 7.84
CA PHE A 348 10.92 7.06 6.95
C PHE A 348 10.80 8.57 7.21
N VAL A 349 9.61 9.08 7.48
CA VAL A 349 9.42 10.49 7.86
C VAL A 349 10.07 10.80 9.22
N ILE A 350 9.92 9.92 10.22
CA ILE A 350 10.59 10.09 11.51
C ILE A 350 12.12 10.15 11.32
N PHE A 351 12.69 9.28 10.49
CA PHE A 351 14.11 9.25 10.19
C PHE A 351 14.57 10.53 9.49
N ALA A 352 13.83 11.00 8.49
CA ALA A 352 14.17 12.23 7.78
C ALA A 352 14.28 13.44 8.71
N PHE A 353 13.32 13.61 9.62
CA PHE A 353 13.36 14.72 10.57
C PHE A 353 14.42 14.55 11.67
N TYR A 354 14.79 13.31 12.01
CA TYR A 354 15.95 13.07 12.86
C TYR A 354 17.25 13.54 12.19
N ALA A 355 17.42 13.30 10.88
CA ALA A 355 18.57 13.79 10.13
C ALA A 355 18.64 15.32 10.14
N ILE A 356 17.50 15.99 9.88
CA ILE A 356 17.41 17.46 9.88
C ILE A 356 17.78 18.04 11.24
N GLU A 357 17.22 17.51 12.34
CA GLU A 357 17.60 17.94 13.69
C GLU A 357 19.10 17.74 13.94
N THR A 358 19.62 16.55 13.62
CA THR A 358 21.03 16.20 13.85
C THR A 358 21.98 17.14 13.09
N PHE A 359 21.72 17.41 11.81
CA PHE A 359 22.55 18.32 11.01
C PHE A 359 22.45 19.77 11.50
N SER A 360 21.25 20.21 11.90
CA SER A 360 21.08 21.56 12.44
C SER A 360 21.86 21.75 13.75
N GLU A 361 21.90 20.72 14.60
CA GLU A 361 22.61 20.73 15.90
C GLU A 361 24.13 20.72 15.79
N TYR A 362 24.68 20.39 14.62
CA TYR A 362 26.12 20.49 14.37
C TYR A 362 26.61 21.94 14.33
N MET A 363 25.70 22.89 14.13
CA MET A 363 26.02 24.32 14.09
C MET A 363 26.24 24.89 15.50
N LYS A 364 27.38 25.57 15.71
CA LYS A 364 27.77 26.13 17.02
C LYS A 364 26.86 27.26 17.53
N ASN A 365 26.32 28.08 16.63
CA ASN A 365 25.44 29.21 16.98
C ASN A 365 23.97 28.87 16.72
N LYS A 366 23.09 29.25 17.65
CA LYS A 366 21.62 29.10 17.57
C LYS A 366 21.01 29.70 16.30
N ASN A 367 21.53 30.82 15.79
CA ASN A 367 21.00 31.43 14.55
C ASN A 367 21.29 30.55 13.33
N SER A 368 22.51 30.05 13.19
CA SER A 368 22.89 29.11 12.12
C SER A 368 22.14 27.78 12.25
N GLN A 369 21.95 27.26 13.47
CA GLN A 369 21.13 26.07 13.70
C GLN A 369 19.70 26.26 13.20
N LYS A 370 19.03 27.36 13.56
CA LYS A 370 17.68 27.67 13.07
C LYS A 370 17.62 27.82 11.55
N PHE A 371 18.60 28.50 10.97
CA PHE A 371 18.70 28.68 9.52
C PHE A 371 18.84 27.33 8.80
N ILE A 372 19.79 26.49 9.21
CA ILE A 372 20.02 25.17 8.61
C ILE A 372 18.80 24.27 8.79
N PHE A 373 18.18 24.26 9.97
CA PHE A 373 16.95 23.50 10.21
C PHE A 373 15.85 23.91 9.21
N PHE A 374 15.61 25.22 9.06
CA PHE A 374 14.57 25.73 8.17
C PHE A 374 14.89 25.48 6.70
N PHE A 375 16.14 25.71 6.29
CA PHE A 375 16.62 25.45 4.94
C PHE A 375 16.46 23.98 4.54
N LEU A 376 16.94 23.05 5.37
CA LEU A 376 16.79 21.61 5.13
C LEU A 376 15.31 21.17 5.16
N SER A 377 14.51 21.75 6.06
CA SER A 377 13.07 21.49 6.10
C SER A 377 12.38 21.96 4.82
N ILE A 378 12.72 23.12 4.25
CA ILE A 378 12.20 23.58 2.96
C ILE A 378 12.63 22.66 1.82
N ILE A 379 13.91 22.30 1.78
CA ILE A 379 14.46 21.38 0.76
C ILE A 379 13.70 20.05 0.77
N LEU A 380 13.28 19.57 1.93
CA LEU A 380 12.45 18.37 2.04
C LEU A 380 10.98 18.66 1.67
N LEU A 381 10.38 19.67 2.29
CA LEU A 381 8.94 19.93 2.21
C LEU A 381 8.47 20.32 0.82
N VAL A 382 9.21 21.18 0.11
CA VAL A 382 8.77 21.70 -1.20
C VAL A 382 8.70 20.59 -2.25
N PRO A 383 9.74 19.76 -2.47
CA PRO A 383 9.65 18.62 -3.37
C PRO A 383 8.63 17.57 -2.93
N THR A 384 8.50 17.30 -1.62
CA THR A 384 7.45 16.39 -1.12
C THR A 384 6.06 16.92 -1.42
N LEU A 385 5.80 18.22 -1.25
CA LEU A 385 4.53 18.85 -1.58
C LEU A 385 4.26 18.82 -3.09
N ILE A 386 5.27 19.12 -3.92
CA ILE A 386 5.14 19.04 -5.38
C ILE A 386 4.77 17.61 -5.80
N TRP A 387 5.51 16.60 -5.31
CA TRP A 387 5.23 15.21 -5.62
C TRP A 387 3.84 14.78 -5.13
N GLN A 388 3.43 15.21 -3.93
CA GLN A 388 2.09 14.99 -3.41
C GLN A 388 1.01 15.61 -4.30
N MET A 389 1.17 16.87 -4.73
CA MET A 389 0.22 17.56 -5.60
C MET A 389 0.12 16.88 -6.97
N MET A 390 1.25 16.43 -7.51
CA MET A 390 1.32 15.68 -8.76
C MET A 390 0.56 14.37 -8.64
N PHE A 391 0.86 13.56 -7.63
CA PHE A 391 0.17 12.30 -7.39
C PHE A 391 -1.34 12.52 -7.17
N PHE A 392 -1.71 13.47 -6.31
CA PHE A 392 -3.11 13.75 -5.99
C PHE A 392 -3.92 14.26 -7.18
N SER A 393 -3.28 14.71 -8.27
CA SER A 393 -3.97 15.05 -9.52
C SER A 393 -4.69 13.85 -10.15
N ILE A 394 -4.29 12.61 -9.84
CA ILE A 394 -4.96 11.38 -10.24
C ILE A 394 -6.42 11.39 -9.79
N TYR A 395 -6.66 11.61 -8.49
CA TYR A 395 -8.01 11.58 -7.92
C TYR A 395 -8.88 12.77 -8.33
N LYS A 396 -8.30 13.83 -8.90
CA LYS A 396 -9.06 14.97 -9.45
C LYS A 396 -9.64 14.68 -10.84
N LYS A 397 -9.10 13.70 -11.55
CA LYS A 397 -9.59 13.28 -12.87
C LYS A 397 -10.57 12.12 -12.71
N ASP A 398 -11.36 11.89 -13.76
CA ASP A 398 -12.16 10.68 -13.88
C ASP A 398 -11.27 9.48 -14.21
N ASP A 399 -11.76 8.29 -13.85
CA ASP A 399 -10.99 7.06 -14.02
C ASP A 399 -10.65 6.87 -15.50
N VAL A 400 -9.39 6.51 -15.76
CA VAL A 400 -8.85 6.26 -17.11
C VAL A 400 -9.67 5.23 -17.89
N ARG A 401 -10.27 4.23 -17.22
CA ARG A 401 -11.11 3.21 -17.88
C ARG A 401 -12.45 3.79 -18.30
N ILE A 402 -12.98 4.73 -17.54
CA ILE A 402 -14.24 5.40 -17.85
C ILE A 402 -14.02 6.39 -18.99
N THR A 403 -13.00 7.24 -18.90
CA THR A 403 -12.64 8.16 -19.99
C THR A 403 -12.27 7.43 -21.29
N ALA A 404 -11.62 6.26 -21.21
CA ALA A 404 -11.41 5.38 -22.37
C ALA A 404 -12.71 4.82 -22.92
N THR A 405 -13.64 4.38 -22.07
CA THR A 405 -14.97 3.89 -22.47
C THR A 405 -15.75 4.97 -23.22
N ASP A 406 -15.80 6.18 -22.67
CA ASP A 406 -16.54 7.30 -23.29
C ASP A 406 -15.97 7.66 -24.66
N TRP A 407 -14.64 7.67 -24.78
CA TRP A 407 -13.99 7.89 -26.06
C TRP A 407 -14.25 6.76 -27.05
N ILE A 408 -14.23 5.49 -26.61
CA ILE A 408 -14.57 4.33 -27.44
C ILE A 408 -16.00 4.46 -27.98
N ASN A 409 -16.96 4.75 -27.09
CA ASN A 409 -18.36 4.96 -27.44
C ASN A 409 -18.55 6.07 -28.49
N ALA A 410 -17.73 7.11 -28.46
CA ALA A 410 -17.80 8.24 -29.38
C ALA A 410 -17.03 8.03 -30.71
N ASN A 411 -16.03 7.15 -30.76
CA ASN A 411 -15.08 7.09 -31.88
C ASN A 411 -14.96 5.72 -32.56
N ILE A 412 -15.40 4.64 -31.91
CA ILE A 412 -15.35 3.28 -32.45
C ILE A 412 -16.73 2.88 -32.97
N PRO A 413 -16.84 2.41 -34.24
CA PRO A 413 -18.11 1.99 -34.82
C PRO A 413 -18.84 0.94 -33.97
N SER A 414 -20.17 1.02 -33.95
CA SER A 414 -21.00 0.00 -33.31
C SER A 414 -20.80 -1.35 -33.99
N ASN A 415 -20.91 -2.43 -33.20
CA ASN A 415 -20.70 -3.82 -33.59
C ASN A 415 -19.26 -4.19 -33.98
N SER A 416 -18.30 -3.28 -33.84
CA SER A 416 -16.89 -3.64 -33.99
C SER A 416 -16.48 -4.76 -33.04
N PHE A 417 -15.58 -5.61 -33.52
CA PHE A 417 -15.00 -6.68 -32.72
C PHE A 417 -13.76 -6.18 -31.96
N ILE A 418 -13.87 -6.10 -30.64
CA ILE A 418 -12.83 -5.63 -29.73
C ILE A 418 -12.26 -6.81 -28.95
N LEU A 419 -10.99 -7.11 -29.19
CA LEU A 419 -10.21 -8.06 -28.41
C LEU A 419 -9.59 -7.32 -27.20
N THR A 420 -9.73 -7.87 -26.00
CA THR A 420 -9.19 -7.27 -24.76
C THR A 420 -8.34 -8.27 -24.00
N GLU A 421 -7.47 -7.77 -23.12
CA GLU A 421 -6.84 -8.58 -22.09
C GLU A 421 -7.83 -8.87 -20.94
N THR A 422 -7.73 -10.06 -20.32
CA THR A 422 -8.55 -10.45 -19.17
C THR A 422 -7.76 -10.94 -17.95
N GLY A 423 -8.45 -11.15 -16.83
CA GLY A 423 -7.92 -11.71 -15.59
C GLY A 423 -8.36 -10.97 -14.33
N ASN A 424 -7.39 -10.56 -13.49
CA ASN A 424 -7.63 -10.13 -12.10
C ASN A 424 -7.84 -8.61 -11.92
N MET A 425 -8.38 -7.96 -12.93
CA MET A 425 -8.76 -6.54 -12.90
C MET A 425 -10.03 -6.35 -13.69
N LEU A 426 -10.88 -5.44 -13.22
CA LEU A 426 -12.04 -5.05 -13.98
C LEU A 426 -11.58 -4.26 -15.21
N GLU A 427 -11.90 -4.83 -16.36
CA GLU A 427 -11.59 -4.33 -17.69
C GLU A 427 -12.24 -2.96 -17.96
N VAL A 428 -11.80 -2.24 -18.99
CA VAL A 428 -12.55 -1.08 -19.52
C VAL A 428 -14.04 -1.47 -19.65
N PRO A 429 -14.96 -0.74 -18.99
CA PRO A 429 -16.37 -1.07 -18.98
C PRO A 429 -17.03 -0.66 -20.31
N LEU A 430 -16.77 -1.42 -21.37
CA LEU A 430 -17.30 -1.20 -22.73
C LEU A 430 -18.84 -1.27 -22.76
N SER A 431 -19.50 -0.14 -22.47
CA SER A 431 -20.96 -0.03 -22.31
C SER A 431 -21.75 0.08 -23.63
N GLY A 432 -21.07 0.27 -24.76
CA GLY A 432 -21.68 0.31 -26.10
C GLY A 432 -21.99 -1.06 -26.70
N LYS A 433 -22.59 -1.07 -27.89
CA LYS A 433 -22.87 -2.29 -28.67
C LYS A 433 -21.60 -2.76 -29.37
N TYR A 434 -20.82 -3.63 -28.71
CA TYR A 434 -19.59 -4.19 -29.25
C TYR A 434 -19.59 -5.70 -29.12
N GLN A 435 -18.91 -6.39 -30.04
CA GLN A 435 -18.50 -7.77 -29.81
C GLN A 435 -17.20 -7.71 -29.02
N LYS A 436 -17.20 -8.19 -27.78
CA LYS A 436 -16.03 -8.17 -26.90
C LYS A 436 -15.53 -9.59 -26.68
N LEU A 437 -14.24 -9.82 -26.92
CA LEU A 437 -13.58 -11.06 -26.50
C LEU A 437 -12.46 -10.76 -25.49
N PRO A 438 -12.66 -11.09 -24.21
CA PRO A 438 -11.59 -11.06 -23.22
C PRO A 438 -10.67 -12.28 -23.37
N PHE A 439 -9.42 -12.05 -23.77
CA PHE A 439 -8.44 -13.11 -24.05
C PHE A 439 -7.50 -13.39 -22.86
N ASP A 440 -7.34 -14.68 -22.54
CA ASP A 440 -6.52 -15.17 -21.44
C ASP A 440 -5.05 -15.38 -21.85
N PHE A 441 -4.25 -14.32 -21.70
CA PHE A 441 -2.79 -14.40 -21.87
C PHE A 441 -2.06 -15.11 -20.73
N TYR A 442 -2.70 -15.44 -19.61
CA TYR A 442 -2.00 -16.09 -18.49
C TYR A 442 -1.75 -17.57 -18.73
N ASN A 443 -2.64 -18.19 -19.51
CA ASN A 443 -2.61 -19.61 -19.85
C ASN A 443 -2.26 -19.89 -21.33
N SER A 444 -2.06 -18.84 -22.14
CA SER A 444 -1.78 -18.96 -23.59
C SER A 444 -0.56 -19.84 -23.91
N GLU A 445 0.53 -19.72 -23.13
CA GLU A 445 1.76 -20.50 -23.34
C GLU A 445 1.56 -22.01 -23.22
N ARG A 446 0.60 -22.45 -22.42
CA ARG A 446 0.41 -23.87 -22.07
C ARG A 446 -0.80 -24.50 -22.75
N ASN A 447 -1.57 -23.72 -23.51
CA ASN A 447 -2.83 -24.15 -24.07
C ASN A 447 -2.87 -23.90 -25.58
N PRO A 448 -2.62 -24.94 -26.40
CA PRO A 448 -2.69 -24.84 -27.86
C PRO A 448 -4.06 -24.36 -28.40
N TYR A 449 -5.15 -24.58 -27.66
CA TYR A 449 -6.46 -24.06 -28.02
C TYR A 449 -6.48 -22.53 -27.92
N LEU A 450 -5.92 -21.94 -26.86
CA LEU A 450 -5.84 -20.49 -26.71
C LEU A 450 -4.96 -19.86 -27.79
N PHE A 451 -3.89 -20.54 -28.21
CA PHE A 451 -3.08 -20.06 -29.34
C PHE A 451 -3.87 -19.98 -30.64
N ARG A 452 -4.62 -21.03 -31.01
CA ARG A 452 -5.50 -21.01 -32.19
C ARG A 452 -6.64 -19.98 -32.04
N GLN A 453 -7.20 -19.85 -30.85
CA GLN A 453 -8.20 -18.81 -30.58
C GLN A 453 -7.61 -17.42 -30.81
N LEU A 454 -6.38 -17.16 -30.35
CA LEU A 454 -5.70 -15.88 -30.53
C LEU A 454 -5.52 -15.56 -32.01
N THR A 455 -5.00 -16.48 -32.82
CA THR A 455 -4.75 -16.23 -34.25
C THR A 455 -6.04 -15.98 -35.03
N ASN A 456 -7.11 -16.72 -34.74
CA ASN A 456 -8.43 -16.49 -35.32
C ASN A 456 -9.01 -15.14 -34.87
N SER A 457 -8.96 -14.85 -33.57
CA SER A 457 -9.46 -13.58 -33.01
C SER A 457 -8.68 -12.38 -33.52
N LEU A 458 -7.37 -12.52 -33.79
CA LEU A 458 -6.56 -11.49 -34.43
C LEU A 458 -6.97 -11.27 -35.89
N ALA A 459 -7.35 -12.30 -36.62
CA ALA A 459 -7.85 -12.17 -37.99
C ALA A 459 -9.20 -11.45 -38.05
N GLU A 460 -10.07 -11.67 -37.07
CA GLU A 460 -11.43 -11.13 -37.03
C GLU A 460 -11.54 -9.75 -36.34
N SER A 461 -10.73 -9.47 -35.31
CA SER A 461 -10.90 -8.26 -34.48
C SER A 461 -10.57 -6.94 -35.17
N ASP A 462 -11.39 -5.93 -35.00
CA ASP A 462 -11.14 -4.58 -35.52
C ASP A 462 -10.18 -3.79 -34.62
N TYR A 463 -10.23 -4.06 -33.31
CA TYR A 463 -9.48 -3.34 -32.29
C TYR A 463 -8.90 -4.29 -31.23
N PHE A 464 -7.79 -3.86 -30.63
CA PHE A 464 -7.17 -4.51 -29.48
C PHE A 464 -6.94 -3.50 -28.36
N ILE A 465 -7.36 -3.83 -27.13
CA ILE A 465 -7.16 -2.97 -25.95
C ILE A 465 -6.21 -3.65 -24.97
N VAL A 466 -5.06 -3.00 -24.76
CA VAL A 466 -4.15 -3.28 -23.65
C VAL A 466 -4.67 -2.54 -22.43
N GLN A 467 -5.05 -3.27 -21.38
CA GLN A 467 -5.73 -2.73 -20.20
C GLN A 467 -4.75 -2.09 -19.22
N SER A 468 -3.54 -2.64 -19.13
CA SER A 468 -2.47 -2.13 -18.27
C SER A 468 -1.11 -2.77 -18.64
N ARG A 469 -0.05 -2.34 -17.97
CA ARG A 469 1.27 -2.99 -18.05
C ARG A 469 1.33 -4.44 -17.57
N ARG A 470 0.32 -4.92 -16.82
CA ARG A 470 0.42 -6.14 -16.01
C ARG A 470 0.78 -7.39 -16.83
N ILE A 471 0.31 -7.51 -18.07
CA ILE A 471 0.61 -8.69 -18.89
C ILE A 471 1.92 -8.48 -19.64
N PHE A 472 1.99 -7.45 -20.52
CA PHE A 472 3.15 -7.28 -21.39
C PHE A 472 4.45 -7.10 -20.61
N MET A 473 4.46 -6.25 -19.57
CA MET A 473 5.68 -5.98 -18.81
C MET A 473 6.14 -7.20 -18.02
N ASN A 474 5.19 -8.02 -17.55
CA ASN A 474 5.53 -9.22 -16.79
C ASN A 474 6.07 -10.36 -17.63
N ASN A 475 5.57 -10.50 -18.86
CA ASN A 475 5.97 -11.57 -19.75
C ASN A 475 7.19 -11.18 -20.61
N GLN A 476 7.30 -9.93 -21.10
CA GLN A 476 8.41 -9.49 -21.94
C GLN A 476 9.77 -9.48 -21.23
N ARG A 477 9.80 -9.35 -19.89
CA ARG A 477 11.05 -9.46 -19.12
C ARG A 477 11.52 -10.90 -18.91
N LEU A 478 10.69 -11.88 -19.27
CA LEU A 478 10.93 -13.32 -19.10
C LEU A 478 10.70 -14.03 -20.46
N PRO A 479 11.41 -13.64 -21.53
CA PRO A 479 11.17 -14.15 -22.88
C PRO A 479 11.31 -15.67 -22.97
N ASP A 480 12.22 -16.27 -22.19
CA ASP A 480 12.43 -17.72 -22.17
C ASP A 480 11.27 -18.50 -21.53
N GLN A 481 10.52 -17.86 -20.59
CA GLN A 481 9.39 -18.49 -19.92
C GLN A 481 8.05 -18.21 -20.60
N PHE A 482 7.96 -17.08 -21.32
CA PHE A 482 6.74 -16.63 -22.00
C PHE A 482 7.02 -16.20 -23.45
N PRO A 483 7.61 -17.08 -24.29
CA PRO A 483 8.08 -16.70 -25.63
C PRO A 483 6.94 -16.26 -26.54
N LEU A 484 5.79 -16.94 -26.49
CA LEU A 484 4.64 -16.62 -27.35
C LEU A 484 4.05 -15.25 -26.97
N THR A 485 3.84 -15.01 -25.68
CA THR A 485 3.28 -13.74 -25.19
C THR A 485 4.26 -12.59 -25.36
N ASN A 486 5.55 -12.81 -25.13
CA ASN A 486 6.59 -11.84 -25.40
C ASN A 486 6.61 -11.45 -26.89
N ASN A 487 6.65 -12.44 -27.79
CA ASN A 487 6.63 -12.21 -29.23
C ASN A 487 5.35 -11.48 -29.66
N PHE A 488 4.18 -11.87 -29.12
CA PHE A 488 2.92 -11.18 -29.37
C PHE A 488 3.02 -9.67 -29.10
N TYR A 489 3.49 -9.24 -27.92
CA TYR A 489 3.59 -7.82 -27.61
C TYR A 489 4.67 -7.11 -28.42
N ASN A 490 5.79 -7.78 -28.73
CA ASN A 490 6.82 -7.22 -29.63
C ASN A 490 6.24 -6.93 -31.04
N LEU A 491 5.44 -7.85 -31.57
CA LEU A 491 4.77 -7.69 -32.87
C LEU A 491 3.63 -6.67 -32.81
N LEU A 492 2.87 -6.60 -31.71
CA LEU A 492 1.83 -5.59 -31.51
C LEU A 492 2.42 -4.18 -31.49
N PHE A 493 3.47 -3.96 -30.69
CA PHE A 493 4.07 -2.64 -30.50
C PHE A 493 4.87 -2.18 -31.72
N SER A 494 5.45 -3.11 -32.49
CA SER A 494 6.10 -2.80 -33.77
C SER A 494 5.13 -2.63 -34.94
N GLY A 495 3.84 -2.91 -34.75
CA GLY A 495 2.81 -2.85 -35.80
C GLY A 495 2.78 -4.04 -36.75
N LYS A 496 3.66 -5.04 -36.56
CA LYS A 496 3.76 -6.25 -37.40
C LYS A 496 2.56 -7.19 -37.28
N LEU A 497 1.71 -7.05 -36.24
CA LEU A 497 0.40 -7.73 -36.20
C LEU A 497 -0.65 -7.07 -37.12
N GLY A 498 -0.31 -5.99 -37.83
CA GLY A 498 -1.26 -5.22 -38.61
C GLY A 498 -2.12 -4.27 -37.76
N PHE A 499 -1.78 -4.07 -36.49
CA PHE A 499 -2.44 -3.16 -35.56
C PHE A 499 -1.58 -1.93 -35.30
N SER A 500 -2.17 -0.73 -35.28
CA SER A 500 -1.48 0.51 -34.93
C SER A 500 -2.13 1.18 -33.71
N LYS A 501 -1.32 1.73 -32.79
CA LYS A 501 -1.82 2.45 -31.62
C LYS A 501 -2.50 3.74 -32.07
N ILE A 502 -3.81 3.87 -31.83
CA ILE A 502 -4.58 5.05 -32.20
C ILE A 502 -4.85 5.97 -31.01
N LYS A 503 -4.79 5.43 -29.79
CA LYS A 503 -5.06 6.21 -28.58
C LYS A 503 -4.39 5.61 -27.36
N GLU A 504 -4.02 6.47 -26.43
CA GLU A 504 -3.51 6.12 -25.10
C GLU A 504 -4.21 6.99 -24.06
N PHE A 505 -4.66 6.36 -22.98
CA PHE A 505 -5.24 7.02 -21.81
C PHE A 505 -4.36 6.74 -20.61
N ASN A 506 -3.98 7.80 -19.92
CA ASN A 506 -3.22 7.73 -18.68
C ASN A 506 -3.71 8.83 -17.73
N SER A 507 -3.40 8.64 -16.46
CA SER A 507 -3.56 9.67 -15.44
C SER A 507 -2.25 9.80 -14.67
N TYR A 508 -1.12 9.94 -15.37
CA TYR A 508 0.16 10.08 -14.70
C TYR A 508 0.17 11.28 -13.72
N PRO A 509 0.92 11.18 -12.61
CA PRO A 509 1.16 12.31 -11.72
C PRO A 509 1.58 13.55 -12.50
N GLN A 510 0.82 14.65 -12.35
CA GLN A 510 1.05 15.87 -13.09
C GLN A 510 0.82 17.13 -12.27
N LEU A 511 1.62 18.17 -12.54
CA LEU A 511 1.45 19.51 -12.01
C LEU A 511 1.19 20.46 -13.17
N VAL A 512 0.00 21.05 -13.20
CA VAL A 512 -0.39 22.05 -14.20
C VAL A 512 -0.36 23.43 -13.54
N ILE A 513 0.47 24.32 -14.08
CA ILE A 513 0.54 25.72 -13.66
C ILE A 513 0.35 26.57 -14.91
N SER A 514 -0.79 27.26 -15.00
CA SER A 514 -1.21 28.00 -16.19
C SER A 514 -1.17 27.10 -17.44
N ASN A 515 -0.36 27.44 -18.46
CA ASN A 515 -0.29 26.69 -19.72
C ASN A 515 0.84 25.64 -19.74
N LYS A 516 1.57 25.45 -18.64
CA LYS A 516 2.67 24.47 -18.55
C LYS A 516 2.24 23.28 -17.69
N SER A 517 2.53 22.08 -18.17
CA SER A 517 2.29 20.82 -17.45
C SER A 517 3.61 20.07 -17.27
N LEU A 518 3.94 19.74 -16.02
CA LEU A 518 4.98 18.78 -15.69
C LEU A 518 4.32 17.43 -15.42
N VAL A 519 4.71 16.39 -16.14
CA VAL A 519 4.17 15.03 -16.00
C VAL A 519 5.31 14.08 -15.66
N ILE A 520 5.12 13.21 -14.67
CA ILE A 520 6.06 12.13 -14.32
C ILE A 520 5.36 10.80 -14.58
N PRO A 521 5.72 10.07 -15.66
CA PRO A 521 5.23 8.72 -15.86
C PRO A 521 5.72 7.78 -14.76
N ASP A 522 4.79 7.08 -14.12
CA ASP A 522 5.05 6.18 -12.99
C ASP A 522 4.63 4.73 -13.28
N GLU A 523 4.41 4.40 -14.55
CA GLU A 523 4.16 3.03 -15.01
C GLU A 523 5.37 2.10 -14.78
N LEU A 524 6.57 2.64 -14.48
CA LEU A 524 7.76 1.85 -14.13
C LEU A 524 7.88 1.50 -12.64
N ALA A 525 6.99 2.02 -11.79
CA ALA A 525 6.91 1.68 -10.37
C ALA A 525 6.63 0.19 -10.15
N GLU A 526 6.54 -0.29 -8.91
CA GLU A 526 5.99 -1.60 -8.63
C GLU A 526 4.54 -1.67 -9.13
N GLU A 527 4.12 -2.81 -9.66
CA GLU A 527 2.87 -2.92 -10.41
C GLU A 527 1.66 -2.33 -9.67
N THR A 528 1.45 -2.70 -8.39
CA THR A 528 0.27 -2.27 -7.61
C THR A 528 0.19 -0.78 -7.33
N TRP A 529 1.26 -0.02 -7.60
CA TRP A 529 1.27 1.44 -7.51
C TRP A 529 0.36 2.09 -8.55
N SER A 530 0.30 1.61 -9.78
CA SER A 530 -0.41 2.33 -10.87
C SER A 530 -1.56 1.56 -11.49
N VAL A 531 -1.50 0.23 -11.49
CA VAL A 531 -2.45 -0.59 -12.25
C VAL A 531 -3.90 -0.58 -11.72
N PHE A 532 -4.12 -0.12 -10.48
CA PHE A 532 -5.45 -0.17 -9.86
C PHE A 532 -6.25 1.12 -10.03
N ASP A 533 -5.72 2.27 -9.65
CA ASP A 533 -6.41 3.57 -9.67
C ASP A 533 -6.06 4.44 -10.87
N HIS A 534 -4.93 4.21 -11.53
CA HIS A 534 -4.53 4.97 -12.71
C HIS A 534 -3.73 4.15 -13.75
N PRO A 535 -4.26 3.01 -14.24
CA PRO A 535 -3.58 2.22 -15.26
C PRO A 535 -3.40 3.01 -16.57
N VAL A 536 -2.54 2.50 -17.45
CA VAL A 536 -2.37 3.06 -18.80
C VAL A 536 -3.05 2.15 -19.81
N ILE A 537 -4.05 2.69 -20.48
CA ILE A 537 -4.87 1.97 -21.45
C ILE A 537 -4.42 2.35 -22.85
N ARG A 538 -4.15 1.35 -23.68
CA ARG A 538 -3.69 1.57 -25.06
C ARG A 538 -4.66 0.90 -26.02
N ILE A 539 -5.18 1.68 -26.96
CA ILE A 539 -6.13 1.21 -27.97
C ILE A 539 -5.41 1.12 -29.30
N TYR A 540 -5.48 -0.07 -29.90
CA TYR A 540 -4.93 -0.39 -31.20
C TYR A 540 -6.06 -0.64 -32.18
N LYS A 541 -5.91 -0.17 -33.41
CA LYS A 541 -6.82 -0.41 -34.53
C LYS A 541 -6.14 -1.28 -35.57
N LYS A 542 -6.87 -2.23 -36.14
CA LYS A 542 -6.41 -3.00 -37.30
C LYS A 542 -6.27 -2.07 -38.50
N ALA A 543 -5.03 -1.93 -38.97
CA ALA A 543 -4.65 -1.20 -40.17
C ALA A 543 -4.52 -2.14 -41.37
N TYR A 544 -4.01 -3.36 -41.15
CA TYR A 544 -3.87 -4.40 -42.17
C TYR A 544 -4.45 -5.71 -41.65
N ALA A 545 -5.37 -6.29 -42.41
CA ALA A 545 -5.95 -7.60 -42.09
C ALA A 545 -5.08 -8.70 -42.69
N TYR A 546 -4.71 -9.67 -41.86
CA TYR A 546 -4.04 -10.88 -42.30
C TYR A 546 -4.88 -12.11 -41.97
N PRO A 547 -4.80 -13.18 -42.77
CA PRO A 547 -5.46 -14.44 -42.45
C PRO A 547 -4.84 -15.10 -41.19
N ALA A 548 -5.60 -15.95 -40.51
CA ALA A 548 -5.15 -16.60 -39.26
C ALA A 548 -3.83 -17.37 -39.39
N ASN A 549 -3.58 -18.01 -40.54
CA ASN A 549 -2.33 -18.73 -40.83
C ASN A 549 -1.09 -17.80 -40.89
N TYR A 550 -1.26 -16.52 -41.25
CA TYR A 550 -0.19 -15.54 -41.18
C TYR A 550 0.18 -15.27 -39.72
N TYR A 551 -0.81 -15.04 -38.85
CA TYR A 551 -0.61 -14.82 -37.43
C TYR A 551 0.04 -16.03 -36.76
N GLU A 552 -0.42 -17.24 -37.09
CA GLU A 552 0.18 -18.49 -36.61
C GLU A 552 1.66 -18.59 -36.97
N LYS A 553 2.01 -18.26 -38.23
CA LYS A 553 3.40 -18.27 -38.69
C LYS A 553 4.28 -17.28 -37.94
N ILE A 554 3.88 -16.02 -37.79
CA ILE A 554 4.74 -14.99 -37.17
C ILE A 554 4.81 -15.12 -35.65
N LEU A 555 3.77 -15.63 -34.99
CA LEU A 555 3.79 -15.85 -33.54
C LEU A 555 4.64 -17.07 -33.15
N SER A 556 4.72 -18.09 -34.01
CA SER A 556 5.52 -19.31 -33.78
C SER A 556 7.01 -19.18 -34.13
N GLN A 557 7.43 -18.10 -34.83
CA GLN A 557 8.82 -17.91 -35.27
C GLN A 557 9.88 -17.87 -34.14
N GLN A 558 9.50 -17.56 -32.89
CA GLN A 558 10.41 -17.56 -31.73
C GLN A 558 10.28 -18.81 -30.85
N ILE A 559 9.43 -19.77 -31.21
CA ILE A 559 9.18 -20.99 -30.43
C ILE A 559 10.10 -22.14 -30.88
N ASN A 560 10.75 -22.01 -32.03
CA ASN A 560 11.65 -23.01 -32.63
C ASN A 560 13.13 -22.76 -32.34
#